data_AF-A0A967U4A2-F1
#
_entry.id   AF-A0A967U4A2-F1
#
_cell.length_a   1.000
_cell.length_b   1.000
_cell.length_c   1.000
_cell.angle_alpha   90.00
_cell.angle_beta   90.00
_cell.angle_gamma   90.00
#
_symmetry.space_group_name_H-M   'P 1'
#
loop_
_entity.id
_entity.type
_entity.pdbx_description
1 polymer ?
#
loop_
_entity_poly.entity_id
_entity_poly.type
_entity_poly.pdbx_seq_one_letter_code
_entity_poly.pdbx_strand_id
1 'polypeptide(L)'
;MFKKHKKRIWIPHHVILEFQNRRLNVIADQKSTFEKTKLLIDNKYQKFEAELNKTLPTNRHNLIDTTEFLNKFKSIKDNFLENLDKLEEKQIDVHNDDLIRDELENILKNNMGEPPQDQKEIDNLYADGEKRYKQFIPPGYMDEDKDKEPYPIYTYGGIVYKRKFGDLVVWKQIIEYASKNNIKNIIFIPDDTKEDWFYEIKSQTIGTRPELIDEIQREADVEMFHLYKPDRFLEYAN
;
A
#
# COMPACT_ATOMS: atom_id res chain seq x y z
N MET A 1 18.64 -6.91 -2.54
CA MET A 1 18.60 -6.69 -1.08
C MET A 1 17.98 -7.85 -0.30
N PHE A 2 16.70 -8.19 -0.50
CA PHE A 2 16.00 -9.24 0.27
C PHE A 2 16.72 -10.60 0.30
N LYS A 3 17.28 -11.03 -0.84
CA LYS A 3 18.10 -12.27 -0.93
C LYS A 3 19.33 -12.25 -0.02
N LYS A 4 20.00 -11.08 0.12
CA LYS A 4 21.22 -10.90 0.92
C LYS A 4 20.95 -10.98 2.43
N HIS A 5 19.74 -10.57 2.86
CA HIS A 5 19.36 -10.47 4.26
C HIS A 5 18.26 -11.46 4.67
N LYS A 6 18.03 -12.54 3.89
CA LYS A 6 16.96 -13.53 4.11
C LYS A 6 16.85 -14.01 5.56
N LYS A 7 17.97 -14.23 6.26
CA LYS A 7 17.98 -14.71 7.66
C LYS A 7 17.53 -13.67 8.71
N ARG A 8 17.41 -12.40 8.32
CA ARG A 8 17.02 -11.27 9.18
C ARG A 8 15.66 -10.69 8.82
N ILE A 9 14.98 -11.30 7.85
CA ILE A 9 13.65 -10.90 7.42
C ILE A 9 12.67 -11.84 8.10
N TRP A 10 11.63 -11.25 8.68
CA TRP A 10 10.47 -11.96 9.17
C TRP A 10 9.23 -11.11 8.84
N ILE A 11 8.12 -11.76 8.48
CA ILE A 11 6.89 -11.07 8.11
C ILE A 11 5.71 -11.61 8.93
N PRO A 12 4.90 -10.74 9.56
CA PRO A 12 3.67 -11.14 10.24
C PRO A 12 2.72 -11.90 9.30
N HIS A 13 2.03 -12.92 9.82
CA HIS A 13 1.04 -13.67 9.04
C HIS A 13 -0.01 -12.73 8.41
N HIS A 14 -0.47 -11.74 9.19
CA HIS A 14 -1.52 -10.84 8.74
C HIS A 14 -1.12 -10.01 7.51
N VAL A 15 0.15 -9.61 7.40
CA VAL A 15 0.68 -8.90 6.22
C VAL A 15 0.61 -9.80 4.98
N ILE A 16 0.97 -11.08 5.11
CA ILE A 16 0.88 -12.04 4.00
C ILE A 16 -0.56 -12.30 3.61
N LEU A 17 -1.45 -12.44 4.60
CA LEU A 17 -2.88 -12.60 4.35
C LEU A 17 -3.45 -11.41 3.57
N GLU A 18 -3.14 -10.18 3.98
CA GLU A 18 -3.58 -8.99 3.27
C GLU A 18 -3.00 -8.90 1.85
N PHE A 19 -1.71 -9.20 1.69
CA PHE A 19 -1.08 -9.28 0.37
C PHE A 19 -1.81 -10.26 -0.53
N GLN A 20 -2.02 -11.51 -0.08
CA GLN A 20 -2.70 -12.53 -0.87
C GLN A 20 -4.14 -12.12 -1.22
N ASN A 21 -4.86 -11.53 -0.27
CA ASN A 21 -6.26 -11.12 -0.44
C ASN A 21 -6.44 -9.92 -1.38
N ARG A 22 -5.47 -8.99 -1.41
CA ARG A 22 -5.56 -7.75 -2.20
C ARG A 22 -4.81 -7.79 -3.52
N ARG A 23 -3.81 -8.67 -3.68
CA ARG A 23 -2.88 -8.68 -4.83
C ARG A 23 -3.58 -8.68 -6.18
N LEU A 24 -4.54 -9.59 -6.40
CA LEU A 24 -5.22 -9.70 -7.70
C LEU A 24 -6.06 -8.45 -8.02
N ASN A 25 -6.68 -7.83 -7.00
CA ASN A 25 -7.41 -6.58 -7.19
C ASN A 25 -6.45 -5.45 -7.57
N VAL A 26 -5.28 -5.36 -6.92
CA VAL A 26 -4.25 -4.36 -7.28
C VAL A 26 -3.74 -4.57 -8.71
N ILE A 27 -3.50 -5.82 -9.13
CA ILE A 27 -3.10 -6.14 -10.51
C ILE A 27 -4.18 -5.69 -11.50
N ALA A 28 -5.45 -6.03 -11.23
CA ALA A 28 -6.59 -5.64 -12.07
C ALA A 28 -6.75 -4.11 -12.12
N ASP A 29 -6.61 -3.41 -10.99
CA ASP A 29 -6.72 -1.96 -10.90
C ASP A 29 -5.61 -1.25 -11.69
N GLN A 30 -4.37 -1.73 -11.58
CA GLN A 30 -3.24 -1.24 -12.38
C GLN A 30 -3.50 -1.41 -13.87
N LYS A 31 -4.01 -2.58 -14.30
CA LYS A 31 -4.40 -2.81 -15.71
C LYS A 31 -5.50 -1.84 -16.14
N SER A 32 -6.56 -1.69 -15.34
CA SER A 32 -7.67 -0.77 -15.64
C SER A 32 -7.25 0.70 -15.73
N THR A 33 -6.14 1.06 -15.10
CA THR A 33 -5.60 2.43 -15.10
C THR A 33 -5.13 2.86 -16.48
N PHE A 34 -4.65 1.93 -17.32
CA PHE A 34 -4.31 2.22 -18.72
C PHE A 34 -5.52 2.71 -19.49
N GLU A 35 -6.60 1.92 -19.51
CA GLU A 35 -7.85 2.27 -20.20
C GLU A 35 -8.44 3.58 -19.66
N LYS A 36 -8.49 3.77 -18.34
CA LYS A 36 -8.94 5.04 -17.73
C LYS A 36 -8.10 6.24 -18.20
N THR A 37 -6.79 6.08 -18.30
CA THR A 37 -5.86 7.14 -18.72
C THR A 37 -6.02 7.46 -20.21
N LYS A 38 -6.10 6.44 -21.07
CA LYS A 38 -6.34 6.62 -22.51
C LYS A 38 -7.64 7.39 -22.76
N LEU A 39 -8.73 6.96 -22.11
CA LEU A 39 -10.03 7.63 -22.20
C LEU A 39 -9.98 9.06 -21.68
N LEU A 40 -9.29 9.33 -20.57
CA LEU A 40 -9.14 10.68 -20.04
C LEU A 40 -8.47 11.62 -21.06
N ILE A 41 -7.34 11.18 -21.63
CA ILE A 41 -6.55 11.97 -22.56
C ILE A 41 -7.31 12.22 -23.85
N ASP A 42 -7.93 11.19 -24.42
CA ASP A 42 -8.67 11.33 -25.66
C ASP A 42 -9.87 12.27 -25.50
N ASN A 43 -10.65 12.10 -24.43
CA ASN A 43 -11.79 12.99 -24.12
C ASN A 43 -11.35 14.43 -23.88
N LYS A 44 -10.21 14.67 -23.21
CA LYS A 44 -9.70 16.03 -22.97
C LYS A 44 -9.24 16.69 -24.26
N TYR A 45 -8.57 15.94 -25.14
CA TYR A 45 -8.19 16.43 -26.46
C TYR A 45 -9.42 16.79 -27.32
N GLN A 46 -10.40 15.88 -27.43
CA GLN A 46 -11.61 16.12 -28.23
C GLN A 46 -12.38 17.37 -27.75
N LYS A 47 -12.52 17.53 -26.43
CA LYS A 47 -13.15 18.73 -25.85
C LYS A 47 -12.37 20.00 -26.16
N PHE A 48 -11.05 19.96 -25.99
CA PHE A 48 -10.18 21.09 -26.30
C PHE A 48 -10.28 21.50 -27.77
N GLU A 49 -10.21 20.53 -28.69
CA GLU A 49 -10.33 20.77 -30.13
C GLU A 49 -11.69 21.39 -30.49
N ALA A 50 -12.79 20.85 -29.93
CA ALA A 50 -14.13 21.37 -30.16
C ALA A 50 -14.32 22.80 -29.63
N GLU A 51 -13.81 23.10 -28.42
CA GLU A 51 -13.88 24.43 -27.81
C GLU A 51 -13.04 25.45 -28.59
N LEU A 52 -11.86 25.05 -29.08
CA LEU A 52 -11.00 25.90 -29.88
C LEU A 52 -11.67 26.23 -31.22
N ASN A 53 -12.19 25.22 -31.92
CA ASN A 53 -12.91 25.40 -33.19
C ASN A 53 -14.18 26.26 -33.03
N LYS A 54 -14.86 26.18 -31.88
CA LYS A 54 -16.00 27.05 -31.55
C LYS A 54 -15.58 28.50 -31.31
N THR A 55 -14.44 28.71 -30.65
CA THR A 55 -13.91 30.05 -30.32
C THR A 55 -13.33 30.75 -31.54
N LEU A 56 -12.67 29.99 -32.42
CA LEU A 56 -12.04 30.46 -33.64
C LEU A 56 -12.66 29.77 -34.87
N PRO A 57 -13.92 30.06 -35.21
CA PRO A 57 -14.56 29.43 -36.35
C PRO A 57 -13.87 29.85 -37.65
N THR A 58 -13.49 28.87 -38.46
CA THR A 58 -12.77 28.97 -39.75
C THR A 58 -13.46 29.88 -40.78
N ASN A 59 -14.74 30.20 -40.60
CA ASN A 59 -15.56 30.99 -41.51
C ASN A 59 -15.52 32.51 -41.23
N ARG A 60 -14.80 32.94 -40.19
CA ARG A 60 -14.57 34.36 -39.88
C ARG A 60 -13.10 34.63 -40.17
N HIS A 61 -12.79 35.74 -40.85
CA HIS A 61 -11.43 36.15 -41.25
C HIS A 61 -10.50 36.41 -40.04
N ASN A 62 -10.26 35.41 -39.20
CA ASN A 62 -9.36 35.43 -38.07
C ASN A 62 -7.94 35.19 -38.56
N LEU A 63 -7.00 36.02 -38.11
CA LEU A 63 -5.57 35.87 -38.41
C LEU A 63 -4.90 34.73 -37.62
N ILE A 64 -5.62 34.13 -36.66
CA ILE A 64 -5.12 33.06 -35.81
C ILE A 64 -5.38 31.72 -36.52
N ASP A 65 -4.34 31.12 -37.11
CA ASP A 65 -4.38 29.76 -37.65
C ASP A 65 -3.95 28.75 -36.57
N THR A 66 -4.87 27.85 -36.19
CA THR A 66 -4.66 26.82 -35.17
C THR A 66 -4.29 25.46 -35.77
N THR A 67 -4.23 25.32 -37.10
CA THR A 67 -4.08 24.02 -37.78
C THR A 67 -2.79 23.32 -37.39
N GLU A 68 -1.65 24.01 -37.48
CA GLU A 68 -0.35 23.42 -37.13
C GLU A 68 -0.29 23.05 -35.64
N PHE A 69 -0.84 23.91 -34.78
CA PHE A 69 -0.90 23.65 -33.34
C PHE A 69 -1.73 22.41 -33.00
N LEU A 70 -2.95 22.29 -33.56
CA LEU A 70 -3.82 21.13 -33.37
C LEU A 70 -3.18 19.84 -33.90
N ASN A 71 -2.50 19.91 -35.05
CA ASN A 71 -1.77 18.76 -35.59
C ASN A 71 -0.61 18.32 -34.69
N LYS A 72 0.19 19.26 -34.16
CA LYS A 72 1.27 18.95 -33.20
C LYS A 72 0.71 18.35 -31.92
N PHE A 73 -0.35 18.94 -31.37
CA PHE A 73 -0.96 18.44 -30.14
C PHE A 73 -1.56 17.04 -30.35
N LYS A 74 -2.22 16.81 -31.50
CA LYS A 74 -2.70 15.49 -31.90
C LYS A 74 -1.56 14.47 -31.95
N SER A 75 -0.45 14.82 -32.60
CA SER A 75 0.70 13.93 -32.69
C SER A 75 1.29 13.60 -31.31
N ILE A 76 1.41 14.56 -30.39
CA ILE A 76 1.85 14.31 -29.02
C ILE A 76 0.90 13.34 -28.30
N LYS A 77 -0.41 13.57 -28.44
CA LYS A 77 -1.46 12.71 -27.88
C LYS A 77 -1.31 11.27 -28.41
N ASP A 78 -1.32 11.11 -29.73
CA ASP A 78 -1.30 9.80 -30.38
C ASP A 78 -0.01 9.04 -30.03
N ASN A 79 1.14 9.70 -30.03
CA ASN A 79 2.42 9.10 -29.61
C ASN A 79 2.40 8.63 -28.14
N PHE A 80 1.76 9.39 -27.26
CA PHE A 80 1.64 8.99 -25.85
C PHE A 80 0.71 7.79 -25.68
N LEU A 81 -0.42 7.76 -26.40
CA LEU A 81 -1.34 6.61 -26.39
C LEU A 81 -0.67 5.34 -26.92
N GLU A 82 0.10 5.42 -28.00
CA GLU A 82 0.87 4.28 -28.52
C GLU A 82 1.92 3.79 -27.51
N ASN A 83 2.56 4.70 -26.77
CA ASN A 83 3.47 4.32 -25.70
C ASN A 83 2.73 3.63 -24.54
N LEU A 84 1.52 4.10 -24.19
CA LEU A 84 0.68 3.43 -23.19
C LEU A 84 0.30 2.02 -23.62
N ASP A 85 -0.05 1.79 -24.88
CA ASP A 85 -0.35 0.43 -25.39
C ASP A 85 0.85 -0.50 -25.21
N LYS A 86 2.07 -0.05 -25.56
CA LYS A 86 3.32 -0.81 -25.38
C LYS A 86 3.66 -1.10 -23.92
N LEU A 87 3.29 -0.20 -23.01
CA LEU A 87 3.48 -0.39 -21.57
C LEU A 87 2.42 -1.35 -21.00
N GLU A 88 1.18 -1.24 -21.47
CA GLU A 88 0.08 -2.11 -21.05
C GLU A 88 0.35 -3.58 -21.43
N GLU A 89 0.94 -3.85 -22.59
CA GLU A 89 1.35 -5.20 -22.99
C GLU A 89 2.34 -5.85 -22.00
N LYS A 90 3.14 -5.03 -21.29
CA LYS A 90 4.09 -5.49 -20.28
C LYS A 90 3.49 -5.57 -18.87
N GLN A 91 2.30 -5.00 -18.67
CA GLN A 91 1.62 -5.01 -17.39
C GLN A 91 1.09 -6.42 -17.10
N ILE A 92 1.46 -6.95 -15.94
CA ILE A 92 0.97 -8.24 -15.44
C ILE A 92 -0.56 -8.22 -15.41
N ASP A 93 -1.15 -9.30 -15.91
CA ASP A 93 -2.58 -9.57 -15.81
C ASP A 93 -2.87 -10.61 -14.72
N VAL A 94 -4.08 -10.60 -14.17
CA VAL A 94 -4.52 -11.56 -13.16
C VAL A 94 -4.50 -13.03 -13.64
N HIS A 95 -4.48 -13.24 -14.95
CA HIS A 95 -4.37 -14.56 -15.58
C HIS A 95 -2.93 -14.98 -15.90
N ASN A 96 -1.94 -14.11 -15.70
CA ASN A 96 -0.53 -14.45 -15.92
C ASN A 96 0.11 -15.11 -14.70
N ASP A 97 1.27 -15.71 -14.91
CA ASP A 97 2.15 -16.16 -13.83
C ASP A 97 2.65 -14.95 -13.02
N ASP A 98 2.62 -15.07 -11.70
CA ASP A 98 3.00 -14.02 -10.76
C ASP A 98 4.38 -14.29 -10.18
N LEU A 99 5.41 -13.97 -10.96
CA LEU A 99 6.81 -14.19 -10.59
C LEU A 99 7.20 -13.45 -9.30
N ILE A 100 6.55 -12.32 -9.00
CA ILE A 100 6.79 -11.55 -7.77
C ILE A 100 6.29 -12.33 -6.56
N ARG A 101 5.05 -12.84 -6.63
CA ARG A 101 4.51 -13.73 -5.60
C ARG A 101 5.41 -14.95 -5.39
N ASP A 102 5.85 -15.59 -6.46
CA ASP A 102 6.68 -16.79 -6.38
C ASP A 102 8.06 -16.49 -5.75
N GLU A 103 8.66 -15.35 -6.09
CA GLU A 103 9.91 -14.91 -5.48
C GLU A 103 9.72 -14.59 -3.99
N LEU A 104 8.63 -13.93 -3.62
CA LEU A 104 8.27 -13.67 -2.22
C LEU A 104 8.08 -14.97 -1.44
N GLU A 105 7.33 -15.93 -1.97
CA GLU A 105 7.14 -17.24 -1.34
C GLU A 105 8.49 -17.93 -1.07
N ASN A 106 9.39 -17.90 -2.06
CA ASN A 106 10.73 -18.48 -1.91
C ASN A 106 11.59 -17.76 -0.86
N ILE A 107 11.45 -16.43 -0.72
CA ILE A 107 12.15 -15.64 0.29
C ILE A 107 11.57 -15.90 1.70
N LEU A 108 10.26 -16.10 1.80
CA LEU A 108 9.54 -16.08 3.07
C LEU A 108 9.17 -17.43 3.65
N LYS A 109 9.40 -18.53 2.91
CA LYS A 109 8.96 -19.90 3.23
C LYS A 109 9.02 -20.33 4.70
N ASN A 110 10.04 -19.89 5.45
CA ASN A 110 10.22 -20.23 6.87
C ASN A 110 10.31 -19.00 7.80
N ASN A 111 10.00 -17.81 7.28
CA ASN A 111 10.22 -16.51 7.92
C ASN A 111 8.92 -15.72 8.01
N MET A 112 7.82 -16.42 8.31
CA MET A 112 6.49 -15.82 8.47
C MET A 112 5.92 -16.12 9.85
N GLY A 113 5.00 -15.27 10.31
CA GLY A 113 4.21 -15.54 11.50
C GLY A 113 3.23 -16.69 11.30
N GLU A 114 2.81 -17.28 12.41
CA GLU A 114 1.76 -18.29 12.41
C GLU A 114 0.37 -17.63 12.26
N PRO A 115 -0.60 -18.32 11.63
CA PRO A 115 -1.99 -17.88 11.66
C PRO A 115 -2.54 -17.91 13.09
N PRO A 116 -3.58 -17.12 13.41
CA PRO A 116 -4.30 -17.28 14.66
C PRO A 116 -4.86 -18.71 14.78
N GLN A 117 -4.87 -19.25 15.99
CA GLN A 117 -5.29 -20.63 16.28
C GLN A 117 -6.78 -20.83 16.04
N ASP A 118 -7.60 -19.86 16.43
CA ASP A 118 -9.04 -19.89 16.31
C ASP A 118 -9.64 -18.47 16.29
N GLN A 119 -10.97 -18.40 16.14
CA GLN A 119 -11.70 -17.14 16.18
C GLN A 119 -11.58 -16.41 17.54
N LYS A 120 -11.38 -17.16 18.63
CA LYS A 120 -11.32 -16.57 19.97
C LYS A 120 -10.04 -15.76 20.15
N GLU A 121 -8.92 -16.21 19.59
CA GLU A 121 -7.66 -15.47 19.60
C GLU A 121 -7.81 -14.08 18.95
N ILE A 122 -8.37 -14.03 17.75
CA ILE A 122 -8.55 -12.76 17.02
C ILE A 122 -9.62 -11.87 17.68
N ASP A 123 -10.70 -12.46 18.22
CA ASP A 123 -11.75 -11.71 18.91
C ASP A 123 -11.24 -11.05 20.20
N ASN A 124 -10.31 -11.68 20.91
CA ASN A 124 -9.65 -11.07 22.08
C ASN A 124 -8.83 -9.85 21.67
N LEU A 125 -8.09 -9.92 20.56
CA LEU A 125 -7.36 -8.79 20.01
C LEU A 125 -8.31 -7.65 19.62
N TYR A 126 -9.47 -7.97 19.06
CA TYR A 126 -10.48 -6.96 18.71
C TYR A 126 -11.09 -6.29 19.93
N ALA A 127 -11.36 -7.03 21.00
CA ALA A 127 -11.85 -6.46 22.24
C ALA A 127 -10.85 -5.48 22.88
N ASP A 128 -9.54 -5.75 22.76
CA ASP A 128 -8.48 -4.82 23.15
C ASP A 128 -8.45 -3.61 22.20
N GLY A 129 -8.48 -3.86 20.89
CA GLY A 129 -8.47 -2.82 19.86
C GLY A 129 -9.60 -1.80 19.99
N GLU A 130 -10.83 -2.24 20.29
CA GLU A 130 -11.96 -1.34 20.55
C GLU A 130 -11.69 -0.37 21.72
N LYS A 131 -10.94 -0.80 22.75
CA LYS A 131 -10.57 0.07 23.88
C LYS A 131 -9.43 1.00 23.47
N ARG A 132 -8.42 0.46 22.79
CA ARG A 132 -7.25 1.21 22.32
C ARG A 132 -7.65 2.36 21.41
N TYR A 133 -8.51 2.11 20.43
CA TYR A 133 -8.85 3.10 19.41
C TYR A 133 -9.65 4.25 19.99
N LYS A 134 -10.59 3.98 20.92
CA LYS A 134 -11.31 5.02 21.68
C LYS A 134 -10.41 5.90 22.54
N GLN A 135 -9.22 5.42 22.89
CA GLN A 135 -8.23 6.13 23.70
C GLN A 135 -7.06 6.65 22.85
N PHE A 136 -7.15 6.56 21.51
CA PHE A 136 -6.08 6.95 20.57
C PHE A 136 -4.74 6.24 20.85
N ILE A 137 -4.80 5.02 21.37
CA ILE A 137 -3.62 4.20 21.65
C ILE A 137 -3.16 3.55 20.33
N PRO A 138 -1.90 3.76 19.91
CA PRO A 138 -1.36 3.26 18.64
C PRO A 138 -1.06 1.75 18.71
N PRO A 139 -0.88 1.05 17.56
CA PRO A 139 -1.20 1.51 16.22
C PRO A 139 -2.62 1.11 15.79
N GLY A 140 -3.11 1.71 14.71
CA GLY A 140 -4.34 1.35 14.02
C GLY A 140 -5.58 2.17 14.41
N TYR A 141 -5.50 3.10 15.36
CA TYR A 141 -6.67 3.93 15.69
C TYR A 141 -7.10 4.82 14.52
N MET A 142 -6.18 5.13 13.59
CA MET A 142 -6.51 5.87 12.36
C MET A 142 -7.35 5.06 11.38
N ASP A 143 -7.46 3.75 11.57
CA ASP A 143 -8.22 2.85 10.71
C ASP A 143 -9.64 2.60 11.22
N GLU A 144 -10.09 3.31 12.26
CA GLU A 144 -11.43 3.12 12.84
C GLU A 144 -12.54 3.24 11.79
N ASP A 145 -12.41 4.21 10.86
CA ASP A 145 -13.38 4.46 9.78
C ASP A 145 -13.41 3.38 8.69
N LYS A 146 -12.48 2.41 8.68
CA LYS A 146 -12.50 1.28 7.72
C LYS A 146 -13.73 0.38 7.92
N ASP A 147 -14.45 0.50 9.02
CA ASP A 147 -15.73 -0.20 9.21
C ASP A 147 -16.87 0.34 8.33
N LYS A 148 -16.74 1.57 7.82
CA LYS A 148 -17.67 2.22 6.89
C LYS A 148 -17.37 1.90 5.42
N GLU A 149 -16.22 1.31 5.12
CA GLU A 149 -15.83 0.96 3.76
C GLU A 149 -16.63 -0.23 3.21
N PRO A 150 -16.73 -0.38 1.87
CA PRO A 150 -17.23 -1.61 1.27
C PRO A 150 -16.38 -2.81 1.69
N TYR A 151 -17.05 -3.87 2.15
CA TYR A 151 -16.44 -5.12 2.61
C TYR A 151 -15.49 -4.95 3.81
N PRO A 152 -15.96 -4.41 4.95
CA PRO A 152 -15.11 -4.15 6.13
C PRO A 152 -14.62 -5.43 6.82
N ILE A 153 -15.19 -6.58 6.43
CA ILE A 153 -14.95 -7.90 6.98
C ILE A 153 -14.65 -8.87 5.84
N TYR A 154 -13.74 -9.81 6.06
CA TYR A 154 -13.45 -10.91 5.15
C TYR A 154 -13.11 -12.19 5.93
N THR A 155 -13.10 -13.33 5.25
CA THR A 155 -12.85 -14.63 5.88
C THR A 155 -11.71 -15.38 5.22
N TYR A 156 -10.84 -16.00 6.02
CA TYR A 156 -9.79 -16.90 5.54
C TYR A 156 -9.45 -17.94 6.60
N GLY A 157 -9.23 -19.20 6.18
CA GLY A 157 -8.88 -20.28 7.12
C GLY A 157 -9.95 -20.56 8.19
N GLY A 158 -11.23 -20.25 7.90
CA GLY A 158 -12.32 -20.37 8.89
C GLY A 158 -12.39 -19.24 9.91
N ILE A 159 -11.53 -18.23 9.80
CA ILE A 159 -11.47 -17.06 10.70
C ILE A 159 -12.04 -15.84 9.99
N VAL A 160 -12.83 -15.05 10.73
CA VAL A 160 -13.41 -13.77 10.32
C VAL A 160 -12.50 -12.64 10.76
N TYR A 161 -12.05 -11.84 9.80
CA TYR A 161 -11.15 -10.70 10.00
C TYR A 161 -11.87 -9.37 9.77
N LYS A 162 -11.67 -8.42 10.67
CA LYS A 162 -12.13 -7.02 10.53
C LYS A 162 -10.98 -6.14 10.07
N ARG A 163 -11.12 -5.45 8.94
CA ARG A 163 -10.06 -4.64 8.31
C ARG A 163 -9.53 -3.53 9.19
N LYS A 164 -10.38 -2.90 10.01
CA LYS A 164 -9.97 -1.80 10.91
C LYS A 164 -8.90 -2.19 11.92
N PHE A 165 -8.76 -3.48 12.25
CA PHE A 165 -7.81 -3.96 13.24
C PHE A 165 -6.51 -4.51 12.65
N GLY A 166 -6.29 -4.37 11.34
CA GLY A 166 -5.13 -4.98 10.67
C GLY A 166 -3.80 -4.58 11.30
N ASP A 167 -3.59 -3.28 11.52
CA ASP A 167 -2.39 -2.73 12.15
C ASP A 167 -2.16 -3.27 13.57
N LEU A 168 -3.23 -3.43 14.36
CA LEU A 168 -3.14 -4.01 15.70
C LEU A 168 -2.75 -5.49 15.66
N VAL A 169 -3.32 -6.26 14.75
CA VAL A 169 -2.98 -7.68 14.58
C VAL A 169 -1.50 -7.82 14.18
N VAL A 170 -1.04 -7.01 13.22
CA VAL A 170 0.36 -6.95 12.82
C VAL A 170 1.26 -6.61 14.01
N TRP A 171 0.90 -5.58 14.78
CA TRP A 171 1.66 -5.15 15.95
C TRP A 171 1.79 -6.24 17.02
N LYS A 172 0.69 -6.90 17.37
CA LYS A 172 0.71 -7.98 18.36
C LYS A 172 1.47 -9.21 17.86
N GLN A 173 1.44 -9.51 16.57
CA GLN A 173 2.29 -10.56 15.99
C GLN A 173 3.79 -10.21 16.07
N ILE A 174 4.17 -8.95 15.88
CA ILE A 174 5.57 -8.50 16.03
C ILE A 174 6.02 -8.68 17.49
N ILE A 175 5.23 -8.22 18.47
CA ILE A 175 5.53 -8.37 19.90
C ILE A 175 5.66 -9.85 20.27
N GLU A 176 4.69 -10.67 19.87
CA GLU A 176 4.69 -12.10 20.16
C GLU A 176 5.92 -12.81 19.58
N TYR A 177 6.26 -12.52 18.31
CA TYR A 177 7.43 -13.08 17.68
C TYR A 177 8.71 -12.67 18.39
N ALA A 178 8.84 -11.38 18.73
CA ALA A 178 10.00 -10.85 19.43
C ALA A 178 10.18 -11.51 20.81
N SER A 179 9.09 -11.61 21.57
CA SER A 179 9.07 -12.22 22.89
C SER A 179 9.44 -13.71 22.84
N LYS A 180 8.78 -14.48 21.97
CA LYS A 180 9.04 -15.93 21.82
C LYS A 180 10.47 -16.27 21.38
N ASN A 181 11.07 -15.41 20.56
CA ASN A 181 12.40 -15.66 19.96
C ASN A 181 13.52 -14.82 20.58
N ASN A 182 13.23 -14.08 21.66
CA ASN A 182 14.18 -13.20 22.35
C ASN A 182 14.89 -12.22 21.38
N ILE A 183 14.14 -11.61 20.48
CA ILE A 183 14.66 -10.63 19.53
C ILE A 183 14.85 -9.30 20.24
N LYS A 184 16.09 -8.81 20.32
CA LYS A 184 16.41 -7.54 21.01
C LYS A 184 16.35 -6.31 20.10
N ASN A 185 16.44 -6.50 18.79
CA ASN A 185 16.65 -5.44 17.82
C ASN A 185 15.72 -5.64 16.63
N ILE A 186 14.83 -4.67 16.39
CA ILE A 186 13.81 -4.75 15.34
C ILE A 186 13.82 -3.46 14.54
N ILE A 187 13.86 -3.63 13.22
CA ILE A 187 13.57 -2.59 12.25
C ILE A 187 12.27 -2.99 11.55
N PHE A 188 11.22 -2.20 11.74
CA PHE A 188 9.95 -2.37 11.05
C PHE A 188 9.82 -1.34 9.93
N ILE A 189 9.35 -1.79 8.76
CA ILE A 189 9.34 -1.01 7.52
C ILE A 189 7.91 -0.98 7.01
N PRO A 190 7.05 -0.11 7.56
CA PRO A 190 5.70 0.09 7.03
C PRO A 190 5.75 0.96 5.77
N ASP A 191 4.87 0.69 4.81
CA ASP A 191 4.68 1.55 3.64
C ASP A 191 3.91 2.83 4.00
N ASP A 192 3.02 2.74 4.97
CA ASP A 192 2.20 3.84 5.45
C ASP A 192 2.94 4.71 6.48
N THR A 193 2.66 6.01 6.48
CA THR A 193 3.31 7.02 7.33
C THR A 193 2.29 7.73 8.21
N LYS A 194 1.32 6.97 8.71
CA LYS A 194 0.29 7.43 9.63
C LYS A 194 0.86 7.90 10.97
N GLU A 195 0.14 8.83 11.61
CA GLU A 195 0.49 9.39 12.92
C GLU A 195 0.39 8.37 14.07
N ASP A 196 -0.34 7.27 13.88
CA ASP A 196 -0.41 6.18 14.85
C ASP A 196 0.81 5.24 14.80
N TRP A 197 1.71 5.41 13.83
CA TRP A 197 3.02 4.75 13.80
C TRP A 197 4.16 5.74 14.07
N PHE A 198 4.09 6.92 13.46
CA PHE A 198 5.14 7.94 13.52
C PHE A 198 4.75 9.10 14.44
N TYR A 199 5.69 9.50 15.29
CA TYR A 199 5.57 10.72 16.08
C TYR A 199 5.92 11.94 15.23
N GLU A 200 4.98 12.86 15.07
CA GLU A 200 5.14 14.07 14.28
C GLU A 200 4.95 15.34 15.12
N ILE A 201 5.81 16.33 14.91
CA ILE A 201 5.68 17.67 15.50
C ILE A 201 5.73 18.70 14.38
N LYS A 202 4.67 19.52 14.23
CA LYS A 202 4.60 20.59 13.23
C LYS A 202 4.96 20.10 11.81
N SER A 203 4.45 18.95 11.42
CA SER A 203 4.72 18.29 10.12
C SER A 203 6.16 17.80 9.92
N GLN A 204 6.92 17.66 11.01
CA GLN A 204 8.23 17.00 11.00
C GLN A 204 8.12 15.65 11.69
N THR A 205 8.39 14.57 10.96
CA THR A 205 8.50 13.23 11.52
C THR A 205 9.75 13.13 12.39
N ILE A 206 9.55 12.95 13.69
CA ILE A 206 10.63 12.85 14.69
C ILE A 206 11.16 11.41 14.78
N GLY A 207 10.26 10.42 14.74
CA GLY A 207 10.62 9.01 14.83
C GLY A 207 9.41 8.13 15.17
N THR A 208 9.68 6.95 15.72
CA THR A 208 8.63 6.05 16.23
C THR A 208 7.88 6.66 17.41
N ARG A 209 6.57 6.41 17.50
CA ARG A 209 5.75 6.74 18.69
C ARG A 209 6.36 6.16 19.99
N PRO A 210 6.59 6.98 21.04
CA PRO A 210 7.09 6.49 22.32
C PRO A 210 6.23 5.39 22.95
N GLU A 211 4.92 5.41 22.73
CA GLU A 211 3.98 4.40 23.26
C GLU A 211 4.25 3.01 22.66
N LEU A 212 4.61 2.95 21.38
CA LEU A 212 4.99 1.70 20.71
C LEU A 212 6.33 1.18 21.24
N ILE A 213 7.28 2.08 21.49
CA ILE A 213 8.59 1.73 22.06
C ILE A 213 8.41 1.16 23.48
N ASP A 214 7.65 1.84 24.35
CA ASP A 214 7.36 1.38 25.71
C ASP A 214 6.68 0.01 25.71
N GLU A 215 5.65 -0.17 24.87
CA GLU A 215 4.88 -1.42 24.84
C GLU A 215 5.74 -2.61 24.42
N ILE A 216 6.54 -2.48 23.35
CA ILE A 216 7.37 -3.58 22.87
C ILE A 216 8.56 -3.87 23.81
N GLN A 217 9.09 -2.85 24.48
CA GLN A 217 10.09 -3.01 25.54
C GLN A 217 9.51 -3.81 26.72
N ARG A 218 8.31 -3.44 27.18
CA ARG A 218 7.66 -4.06 28.34
C ARG A 218 7.14 -5.48 28.05
N GLU A 219 6.61 -5.72 26.85
CA GLU A 219 5.96 -7.00 26.52
C GLU A 219 6.92 -8.02 25.87
N ALA A 220 8.01 -7.58 25.25
CA ALA A 220 8.94 -8.45 24.53
C ALA A 220 10.42 -8.25 24.87
N ASP A 221 10.77 -7.35 25.79
CA ASP A 221 12.15 -7.07 26.20
C ASP A 221 13.04 -6.70 25.01
N VAL A 222 12.47 -5.95 24.05
CA VAL A 222 13.17 -5.41 22.87
C VAL A 222 13.96 -4.17 23.29
N GLU A 223 15.27 -4.15 23.05
CA GLU A 223 16.13 -3.01 23.39
C GLU A 223 16.02 -1.88 22.36
N MET A 224 15.93 -2.23 21.08
CA MET A 224 15.88 -1.28 19.96
C MET A 224 14.73 -1.59 19.00
N PHE A 225 13.80 -0.65 18.87
CA PHE A 225 12.72 -0.69 17.87
C PHE A 225 12.73 0.58 17.02
N HIS A 226 12.91 0.42 15.71
CA HIS A 226 12.92 1.54 14.75
C HIS A 226 11.96 1.35 13.60
N LEU A 227 11.32 2.44 13.19
CA LEU A 227 10.54 2.53 11.97
C LEU A 227 11.35 3.20 10.86
N TYR A 228 11.34 2.60 9.68
CA TYR A 228 11.87 3.22 8.46
C TYR A 228 10.84 3.20 7.34
N LYS A 229 10.75 4.30 6.61
CA LYS A 229 10.05 4.31 5.31
C LYS A 229 10.85 3.46 4.30
N PRO A 230 10.21 2.77 3.36
CA PRO A 230 10.90 1.93 2.37
C PRO A 230 12.02 2.66 1.64
N ASP A 231 11.78 3.88 1.17
CA ASP A 231 12.78 4.67 0.43
C ASP A 231 14.03 4.95 1.27
N ARG A 232 13.86 5.41 2.52
CA ARG A 232 14.99 5.65 3.43
C ARG A 232 15.73 4.36 3.77
N PHE A 233 15.00 3.27 3.96
CA PHE A 233 15.63 1.98 4.24
C PHE A 233 16.53 1.54 3.07
N LEU A 234 16.09 1.74 1.82
CA LEU A 234 16.89 1.42 0.64
C LEU A 234 18.14 2.30 0.50
N GLU A 235 18.09 3.57 0.91
CA GLU A 235 19.27 4.45 0.95
C GLU A 235 20.36 3.93 1.89
N TYR A 236 19.98 3.46 3.09
CA TYR A 236 20.94 3.01 4.11
C TYR A 236 21.36 1.54 3.98
N ALA A 237 20.63 0.73 3.22
CA ALA A 237 20.86 -0.71 3.16
C ALA A 237 21.77 -1.19 2.02
N ASN A 238 22.24 -0.27 1.17
CA ASN A 238 23.17 -0.56 0.08
C ASN A 238 24.63 -0.61 0.57
#